data_AF-A0A562R1L5-F1
#
_entry.id   AF-A0A562R1L5-F1
#
_cell.length_a   1.000
_cell.length_b   1.000
_cell.length_c   1.000
_cell.angle_alpha   90.00
_cell.angle_beta   90.00
_cell.angle_gamma   90.00
#
_symmetry.space_group_name_H-M   'P 1'
#
loop_
_entity.id
_entity.type
_entity.pdbx_description
1 polymer ?
#
loop_
_entity_poly.entity_id
_entity_poly.type
_entity_poly.pdbx_seq_one_letter_code
_entity_poly.pdbx_strand_id
1 'polypeptide(L)'
;MLTATYALVALSVEQANIRLSVLSFQKYVESTLTRQHSLTLSQLEYACETLERLYQACSWRKIELYLIPALRQATERADQLLDELSRLNGFALGIVRRLKERLEHAGAGSVEPDPGICESIETFCGTLLQRLEKEEQELFAIARSAICGEAWFAIANKLLAHDAQVAEARRHGEGPGSDVIALVPRLAPPAEPVAAIEIRMPAARLRERERAAPRAAAAD
;
A
#
# COMPACT_ATOMS: atom_id res chain seq x y z
N MET A 1 29.60 1.14 15.88
CA MET A 1 28.88 0.16 15.05
C MET A 1 27.42 -0.06 15.48
N LEU A 2 27.05 0.05 16.77
CA LEU A 2 25.67 -0.16 17.24
C LEU A 2 24.65 0.85 16.70
N THR A 3 25.00 2.14 16.63
CA THR A 3 24.10 3.21 16.16
C THR A 3 23.62 2.99 14.73
N ALA A 4 24.52 2.53 13.84
CA ALA A 4 24.18 2.15 12.47
C ALA A 4 23.16 1.01 12.44
N THR A 5 23.34 -0.01 13.29
CA THR A 5 22.40 -1.13 13.40
C THR A 5 21.01 -0.66 13.82
N TYR A 6 20.90 0.13 14.88
CA TYR A 6 19.60 0.63 15.35
C TYR A 6 18.93 1.56 14.33
N ALA A 7 19.69 2.43 13.67
CA ALA A 7 19.18 3.29 12.62
C ALA A 7 18.62 2.44 11.45
N LEU A 8 19.39 1.47 10.95
CA LEU A 8 18.95 0.60 9.86
C LEU A 8 17.71 -0.22 10.24
N VAL A 9 17.64 -0.76 11.48
CA VAL A 9 16.44 -1.47 11.96
C VAL A 9 15.22 -0.54 11.97
N ALA A 10 15.37 0.70 12.43
CA ALA A 10 14.27 1.67 12.40
C ALA A 10 13.78 1.97 10.97
N LEU A 11 14.70 2.06 10.01
CA LEU A 11 14.38 2.23 8.60
C LEU A 11 13.70 0.99 7.99
N SER A 12 14.15 -0.22 8.35
CA SER A 12 13.50 -1.47 7.94
C SER A 12 12.07 -1.59 8.45
N VAL A 13 11.78 -1.13 9.68
CA VAL A 13 10.41 -1.11 10.21
C VAL A 13 9.52 -0.14 9.41
N GLU A 14 10.03 1.04 9.07
CA GLU A 14 9.33 1.99 8.19
C GLU A 14 9.03 1.36 6.82
N GLN A 15 10.02 0.70 6.20
CA GLN A 15 9.84 0.01 4.92
C GLN A 15 8.83 -1.13 4.98
N ALA A 16 8.84 -1.94 6.05
CA ALA A 16 7.88 -3.01 6.25
C ALA A 16 6.44 -2.48 6.30
N ASN A 17 6.22 -1.35 6.99
CA ASN A 17 4.90 -0.71 7.04
C ASN A 17 4.44 -0.24 5.66
N ILE A 18 5.32 0.43 4.90
CA ILE A 18 4.99 0.89 3.55
C ILE A 18 4.69 -0.30 2.62
N ARG A 19 5.50 -1.35 2.69
CA ARG A 19 5.30 -2.58 1.93
C ARG A 19 3.93 -3.20 2.22
N LEU A 20 3.54 -3.30 3.49
CA LEU A 20 2.22 -3.80 3.88
C LEU A 20 1.09 -2.96 3.29
N SER A 21 1.23 -1.63 3.27
CA SER A 21 0.24 -0.75 2.67
C SER A 21 0.12 -0.90 1.16
N VAL A 22 1.24 -1.00 0.44
CA VAL A 22 1.26 -1.24 -1.02
C VAL A 22 0.60 -2.59 -1.34
N LEU A 23 0.98 -3.65 -0.63
CA LEU A 23 0.41 -4.99 -0.82
C LEU A 23 -1.10 -5.04 -0.50
N SER A 24 -1.53 -4.33 0.55
CA SER A 24 -2.94 -4.24 0.91
C SER A 24 -3.74 -3.52 -0.18
N PHE A 25 -3.16 -2.49 -0.78
CA PHE A 25 -3.77 -1.78 -1.90
C PHE A 25 -3.82 -2.64 -3.17
N GLN A 26 -2.76 -3.37 -3.51
CA GLN A 26 -2.80 -4.35 -4.60
C GLN A 26 -3.92 -5.37 -4.42
N LYS A 27 -4.04 -5.93 -3.21
CA LYS A 27 -5.11 -6.88 -2.90
C LYS A 27 -6.51 -6.27 -3.06
N TYR A 28 -6.68 -5.00 -2.69
CA TYR A 28 -7.92 -4.26 -2.92
C TYR A 28 -8.25 -4.18 -4.42
N VAL A 29 -7.27 -3.80 -5.24
CA VAL A 29 -7.40 -3.68 -6.70
C VAL A 29 -7.79 -5.03 -7.32
N GLU A 30 -7.05 -6.09 -6.99
CA GLU A 30 -7.32 -7.45 -7.50
C GLU A 30 -8.72 -7.97 -7.11
N SER A 31 -9.16 -7.71 -5.88
CA SER A 31 -10.42 -8.24 -5.36
C SER A 31 -11.65 -7.43 -5.79
N THR A 32 -11.49 -6.11 -5.95
CA THR A 32 -12.61 -5.19 -6.17
C THR A 32 -12.65 -4.71 -7.61
N LEU A 33 -11.53 -4.25 -8.16
CA LEU A 33 -11.50 -3.61 -9.47
C LEU A 33 -11.41 -4.63 -10.60
N THR A 34 -10.61 -5.69 -10.43
CA THR A 34 -10.42 -6.70 -11.49
C THR A 34 -11.57 -7.70 -11.61
N ARG A 35 -12.35 -7.91 -10.54
CA ARG A 35 -13.47 -8.87 -10.53
C ARG A 35 -14.81 -8.29 -10.97
N GLN A 36 -14.94 -6.96 -11.03
CA GLN A 36 -16.19 -6.29 -11.39
C GLN A 36 -16.23 -5.97 -12.89
N HIS A 37 -17.38 -6.20 -13.53
CA HIS A 37 -17.57 -5.92 -14.96
C HIS A 37 -17.60 -4.43 -15.31
N SER A 38 -17.72 -3.56 -14.30
CA SER A 38 -17.72 -2.10 -14.44
C SER A 38 -17.21 -1.46 -13.15
N LEU A 39 -16.28 -0.51 -13.26
CA LEU A 39 -15.78 0.27 -12.13
C LEU A 39 -16.72 1.45 -11.85
N THR A 40 -17.04 1.69 -10.58
CA THR A 40 -17.76 2.91 -10.20
C THR A 40 -16.80 4.10 -10.14
N LEU A 41 -17.31 5.31 -10.40
CA LEU A 41 -16.52 6.54 -10.28
C LEU A 41 -15.89 6.68 -8.88
N SER A 42 -16.67 6.38 -7.84
CA SER A 42 -16.21 6.42 -6.44
C SER A 42 -15.05 5.47 -6.13
N GLN A 43 -15.03 4.27 -6.74
CA GLN A 43 -13.93 3.32 -6.59
C GLN A 43 -12.65 3.84 -7.28
N LEU A 44 -12.81 4.47 -8.45
CA LEU A 44 -11.70 5.05 -9.19
C LEU A 44 -11.11 6.27 -8.47
N GLU A 45 -11.96 7.14 -7.93
CA GLU A 45 -11.56 8.28 -7.08
C GLU A 45 -10.77 7.79 -5.87
N TYR A 46 -11.30 6.80 -5.15
CA TYR A 46 -10.63 6.19 -4.00
C TYR A 46 -9.26 5.60 -4.36
N ALA A 47 -9.16 4.90 -5.50
CA ALA A 47 -7.90 4.32 -5.97
C ALA A 47 -6.88 5.41 -6.31
N CYS A 48 -7.30 6.48 -6.99
CA CYS A 48 -6.42 7.61 -7.34
C CYS A 48 -5.94 8.37 -6.10
N GLU A 49 -6.82 8.64 -5.14
CA GLU A 49 -6.43 9.25 -3.87
C GLU A 49 -5.45 8.38 -3.07
N THR A 50 -5.68 7.07 -3.06
CA THR A 50 -4.81 6.13 -2.35
C THR A 50 -3.43 6.06 -2.99
N LEU A 51 -3.37 6.03 -4.33
CA LEU A 51 -2.11 6.12 -5.09
C LEU A 51 -1.34 7.41 -4.80
N GLU A 52 -2.04 8.54 -4.78
CA GLU A 52 -1.43 9.82 -4.46
C GLU A 52 -0.87 9.83 -3.03
N ARG A 53 -1.63 9.34 -2.05
CA ARG A 53 -1.16 9.21 -0.66
C ARG A 53 0.06 8.30 -0.56
N LEU A 54 0.05 7.14 -1.22
CA LEU A 54 1.19 6.23 -1.31
C LEU A 54 2.44 6.90 -1.92
N TYR A 55 2.24 7.69 -2.97
CA TYR A 55 3.32 8.40 -3.63
C TYR A 55 3.86 9.56 -2.76
N GLN A 56 2.99 10.41 -2.23
CA GLN A 56 3.37 11.53 -1.37
C GLN A 56 4.11 11.04 -0.12
N ALA A 57 3.70 9.89 0.44
CA ALA A 57 4.37 9.24 1.55
C ALA A 57 5.85 8.99 1.27
N CYS A 58 6.23 8.71 0.01
CA CYS A 58 7.62 8.48 -0.36
C CYS A 58 8.51 9.69 -0.05
N SER A 59 8.02 10.92 -0.25
CA SER A 59 8.81 12.13 -0.03
C SER A 59 9.15 12.41 1.44
N TRP A 60 8.36 11.87 2.37
CA TRP A 60 8.53 12.05 3.82
C TRP A 60 9.27 10.89 4.48
N ARG A 61 9.73 9.92 3.71
CA ARG A 61 10.45 8.76 4.26
C ARG A 61 11.78 9.18 4.83
N LYS A 62 12.14 8.59 5.97
CA LYS A 62 13.44 8.82 6.60
C LYS A 62 14.62 8.47 5.68
N ILE A 63 14.44 7.47 4.81
CA ILE A 63 15.44 7.10 3.81
C ILE A 63 15.71 8.27 2.85
N GLU A 64 14.66 8.91 2.32
CA GLU A 64 14.79 10.05 1.40
C GLU A 64 15.35 11.28 2.10
N LEU A 65 14.87 11.56 3.32
CA LEU A 65 15.21 12.79 4.04
C LEU A 65 16.60 12.76 4.66
N TYR A 66 17.09 11.58 5.08
CA TYR A 66 18.29 11.49 5.93
C TYR A 66 19.34 10.51 5.41
N LEU A 67 18.93 9.33 4.93
CA LEU A 67 19.90 8.31 4.52
C LEU A 67 20.52 8.64 3.16
N ILE A 68 19.72 8.91 2.13
CA ILE A 68 20.20 9.21 0.78
C ILE A 68 21.13 10.44 0.77
N PRO A 69 20.80 11.58 1.41
CA PRO A 69 21.71 12.72 1.46
C PRO A 69 23.04 12.41 2.14
N ALA A 70 23.01 11.64 3.25
CA ALA A 70 24.23 11.23 3.92
C ALA A 70 25.07 10.28 3.07
N LEU A 71 24.42 9.38 2.32
CA LEU A 71 25.10 8.44 1.44
C LEU A 71 25.80 9.14 0.27
N ARG A 72 25.14 10.12 -0.37
CA ARG A 72 25.73 10.94 -1.44
C ARG A 72 26.97 11.71 -0.96
N GLN A 73 26.98 12.14 0.30
CA GLN A 73 28.14 12.80 0.90
C GLN A 73 29.27 11.82 1.23
N ALA A 74 28.93 10.57 1.53
CA ALA A 74 29.91 9.56 1.96
C ALA A 74 30.57 8.83 0.81
N THR A 75 29.88 8.60 -0.31
CA THR A 75 30.42 7.83 -1.43
C THR A 75 29.68 8.05 -2.75
N GLU A 76 30.44 8.03 -3.86
CA GLU A 76 29.92 7.99 -5.25
C GLU A 76 29.49 6.56 -5.66
N ARG A 77 29.91 5.53 -4.91
CA ARG A 77 29.58 4.12 -5.22
C ARG A 77 28.08 3.85 -5.28
N ALA A 78 27.28 4.68 -4.60
CA ALA A 78 25.84 4.56 -4.58
C ALA A 78 25.14 5.24 -5.77
N ASP A 79 25.83 6.06 -6.56
CA ASP A 79 25.17 6.98 -7.51
C ASP A 79 24.33 6.25 -8.55
N GLN A 80 24.83 5.15 -9.11
CA GLN A 80 24.05 4.35 -10.06
C GLN A 80 22.75 3.82 -9.44
N LEU A 81 22.82 3.31 -8.20
CA LEU A 81 21.64 2.83 -7.49
C LEU A 81 20.68 3.98 -7.16
N LEU A 82 21.20 5.12 -6.72
CA LEU A 82 20.40 6.29 -6.39
C LEU A 82 19.69 6.87 -7.63
N ASP A 83 20.32 6.83 -8.79
CA ASP A 83 19.73 7.21 -10.06
C ASP A 83 18.63 6.23 -10.48
N GLU A 84 18.85 4.92 -10.28
CA GLU A 84 17.82 3.90 -10.51
C GLU A 84 16.60 4.09 -9.60
N LEU A 85 16.80 4.30 -8.29
CA LEU A 85 15.72 4.60 -7.34
C LEU A 85 14.97 5.88 -7.73
N SER A 86 15.69 6.90 -8.21
CA SER A 86 15.08 8.15 -8.70
C SER A 86 14.25 7.94 -9.97
N ARG A 87 14.71 7.07 -10.88
CA ARG A 87 13.95 6.69 -12.09
C ARG A 87 12.68 5.91 -11.73
N LEU A 88 12.75 4.96 -10.81
CA LEU A 88 11.58 4.24 -10.30
C LEU A 88 10.56 5.21 -9.69
N ASN A 89 11.02 6.19 -8.90
CA ASN A 89 10.15 7.23 -8.35
C ASN A 89 9.48 8.09 -9.43
N GLY A 90 10.25 8.50 -10.44
CA GLY A 90 9.74 9.29 -11.57
C GLY A 90 8.72 8.51 -12.41
N PHE A 91 8.96 7.22 -12.61
CA PHE A 91 8.04 6.33 -13.31
C PHE A 91 6.72 6.16 -12.54
N ALA A 92 6.79 5.92 -11.22
CA ALA A 92 5.61 5.86 -10.36
C ALA A 92 4.80 7.16 -10.38
N LEU A 93 5.45 8.32 -10.30
CA LEU A 93 4.79 9.63 -10.43
C LEU A 93 4.09 9.78 -11.80
N GLY A 94 4.75 9.36 -12.88
CA GLY A 94 4.18 9.38 -14.21
C GLY A 94 2.88 8.58 -14.30
N ILE A 95 2.80 7.44 -13.61
CA ILE A 95 1.58 6.64 -13.56
C ILE A 95 0.47 7.38 -12.80
N VAL A 96 0.77 7.92 -11.61
CA VAL A 96 -0.22 8.67 -10.80
C VAL A 96 -0.81 9.84 -11.60
N ARG A 97 0.03 10.61 -12.31
CA ARG A 97 -0.41 11.73 -13.15
C ARG A 97 -1.34 11.28 -14.27
N ARG A 98 -0.98 10.24 -15.02
CA ARG A 98 -1.83 9.70 -16.10
C ARG A 98 -3.18 9.20 -15.59
N LEU A 99 -3.20 8.54 -14.42
CA LEU A 99 -4.45 8.05 -13.82
C LEU A 99 -5.35 9.21 -13.36
N LYS A 100 -4.79 10.27 -12.81
CA LYS A 100 -5.54 11.49 -12.48
C LYS A 100 -6.12 12.17 -13.71
N GLU A 101 -5.31 12.33 -14.76
CA GLU A 101 -5.78 12.88 -16.03
C GLU A 101 -6.96 12.06 -16.55
N ARG A 102 -6.88 10.72 -16.54
CA ARG A 102 -8.01 9.85 -16.95
C ARG A 102 -9.26 10.05 -16.09
N LEU A 103 -9.11 10.19 -14.77
CA LEU A 103 -10.23 10.43 -13.85
C LEU A 103 -10.93 11.77 -14.16
N GLU A 104 -10.18 12.84 -14.43
CA GLU A 104 -10.73 14.16 -14.79
C GLU A 104 -11.56 14.09 -16.08
N HIS A 105 -11.09 13.32 -17.07
CA HIS A 105 -11.83 13.12 -18.33
C HIS A 105 -13.06 12.21 -18.15
N ALA A 106 -12.99 11.22 -17.25
CA ALA A 106 -14.09 10.33 -16.92
C ALA A 106 -15.23 11.05 -16.18
N GLY A 107 -14.94 12.07 -15.37
CA GLY A 107 -15.96 12.91 -14.72
C GLY A 107 -16.78 13.78 -15.70
N ALA A 108 -16.30 13.96 -16.93
CA ALA A 108 -16.95 14.77 -17.97
C ALA A 108 -17.81 13.95 -18.97
N GLY A 109 -17.87 12.62 -18.85
CA GLY A 109 -18.62 11.73 -19.76
C GLY A 109 -18.97 10.36 -19.14
N SER A 110 -19.69 9.50 -19.85
CA SER A 110 -19.98 8.13 -19.37
C SER A 110 -18.70 7.30 -19.35
N VAL A 111 -18.36 6.74 -18.18
CA VAL A 111 -17.17 5.92 -17.96
C VAL A 111 -17.28 4.61 -18.75
N GLU A 112 -16.64 4.52 -19.91
CA GLU A 112 -16.33 3.20 -20.45
C GLU A 112 -15.27 2.54 -19.56
N PRO A 113 -15.39 1.23 -19.28
CA PRO A 113 -14.40 0.51 -18.50
C PRO A 113 -13.08 0.46 -19.29
N ASP A 114 -12.12 1.30 -18.92
CA ASP A 114 -10.75 1.25 -19.43
C ASP A 114 -9.98 0.14 -18.68
N PRO A 115 -9.71 -1.02 -19.32
CA PRO A 115 -8.97 -2.10 -18.68
C PRO A 115 -7.53 -1.69 -18.30
N GLY A 116 -7.00 -0.63 -18.90
CA GLY A 116 -5.65 -0.12 -18.61
C GLY A 116 -5.50 0.56 -17.25
N ILE A 117 -6.59 0.82 -16.51
CA ILE A 117 -6.54 1.42 -15.17
C ILE A 117 -5.95 0.44 -14.16
N CYS A 118 -6.49 -0.79 -14.10
CA CYS A 118 -6.01 -1.80 -13.16
C CYS A 118 -4.55 -2.15 -13.41
N GLU A 119 -4.17 -2.34 -14.69
CA GLU A 119 -2.77 -2.59 -15.09
C GLU A 119 -1.84 -1.44 -14.68
N SER A 120 -2.28 -0.19 -14.83
CA SER A 120 -1.50 0.97 -14.40
C SER A 120 -1.30 0.98 -12.88
N ILE A 121 -2.34 0.67 -12.10
CA ILE A 121 -2.25 0.57 -10.64
C ILE A 121 -1.30 -0.55 -10.22
N GLU A 122 -1.42 -1.74 -10.83
CA GLU A 122 -0.53 -2.87 -10.56
C GLU A 122 0.92 -2.52 -10.88
N THR A 123 1.16 -1.87 -12.02
CA THR A 123 2.48 -1.38 -12.44
C THR A 123 3.06 -0.38 -11.44
N PHE A 124 2.25 0.55 -10.92
CA PHE A 124 2.68 1.48 -9.87
C PHE A 124 3.11 0.73 -8.60
N CYS A 125 2.27 -0.19 -8.12
CA CYS A 125 2.57 -0.94 -6.91
C CYS A 125 3.83 -1.80 -7.08
N GLY A 126 4.00 -2.47 -8.23
CA GLY A 126 5.20 -3.21 -8.57
C GLY A 126 6.45 -2.32 -8.57
N THR A 127 6.36 -1.12 -9.13
CA THR A 127 7.46 -0.14 -9.13
C THR A 127 7.87 0.28 -7.72
N LEU A 128 6.89 0.56 -6.84
CA LEU A 128 7.20 0.90 -5.45
C LEU A 128 7.79 -0.28 -4.67
N LEU A 129 7.27 -1.49 -4.87
CA LEU A 129 7.81 -2.70 -4.24
C LEU A 129 9.26 -2.96 -4.67
N GLN A 130 9.55 -2.82 -5.96
CA GLN A 130 10.91 -2.94 -6.50
C GLN A 130 11.85 -1.90 -5.88
N ARG A 131 11.38 -0.65 -5.72
CA ARG A 131 12.17 0.39 -5.04
C ARG A 131 12.48 0.01 -3.60
N LEU A 132 11.48 -0.43 -2.83
CA LEU A 132 11.66 -0.86 -1.44
C LEU A 132 12.63 -2.03 -1.30
N GLU A 133 12.55 -2.99 -2.21
CA GLU A 133 13.46 -4.14 -2.26
C GLU A 133 14.91 -3.72 -2.49
N LYS A 134 15.15 -2.83 -3.47
CA LYS A 134 16.50 -2.30 -3.76
C LYS A 134 17.10 -1.51 -2.61
N GLU A 135 16.27 -0.73 -1.92
CA GLU A 135 16.72 -0.01 -0.73
C GLU A 135 17.16 -0.96 0.39
N GLU A 136 16.38 -2.03 0.66
CA GLU A 136 16.74 -3.01 1.69
C GLU A 136 17.96 -3.87 1.32
N GLN A 137 17.99 -4.38 0.09
CA GLN A 137 19.01 -5.36 -0.32
C GLN A 137 20.35 -4.70 -0.67
N GLU A 138 20.32 -3.52 -1.30
CA GLU A 138 21.51 -2.89 -1.86
C GLU A 138 21.89 -1.63 -1.08
N LEU A 139 20.95 -0.67 -0.92
CA LEU A 139 21.25 0.64 -0.36
C LEU A 139 21.75 0.54 1.09
N PHE A 140 21.12 -0.31 1.90
CA PHE A 140 21.51 -0.50 3.31
C PHE A 140 22.90 -1.11 3.46
N ALA A 141 23.26 -2.04 2.59
CA ALA A 141 24.60 -2.64 2.59
C ALA A 141 25.67 -1.60 2.23
N ILE A 142 25.41 -0.77 1.20
CA ILE A 142 26.31 0.31 0.81
C ILE A 142 26.42 1.33 1.96
N ALA A 143 25.30 1.79 2.52
CA ALA A 143 25.29 2.76 3.61
C ALA A 143 26.05 2.28 4.85
N ARG A 144 25.89 1.01 5.23
CA ARG A 144 26.60 0.43 6.37
C ARG A 144 28.12 0.43 6.21
N SER A 145 28.61 0.29 4.98
CA SER A 145 30.05 0.26 4.68
C SER A 145 30.65 1.64 4.39
N ALA A 146 29.87 2.57 3.84
CA ALA A 146 30.35 3.88 3.41
C ALA A 146 30.23 4.97 4.49
N ILE A 147 29.19 4.93 5.32
CA ILE A 147 28.92 6.00 6.29
C ILE A 147 29.70 5.75 7.58
N CYS A 148 30.45 6.77 8.03
CA CYS A 148 31.24 6.71 9.26
C CYS A 148 30.38 6.76 10.53
N GLY A 149 30.95 6.36 11.67
CA GLY A 149 30.22 6.23 12.94
C GLY A 149 29.56 7.53 13.44
N GLU A 150 30.27 8.66 13.35
CA GLU A 150 29.74 9.98 13.73
C GLU A 150 28.58 10.42 12.83
N ALA A 151 28.66 10.16 11.53
CA ALA A 151 27.57 10.44 10.61
C ALA A 151 26.33 9.58 10.92
N TRP A 152 26.53 8.30 11.27
CA TRP A 152 25.43 7.45 11.74
C TRP A 152 24.76 7.97 13.01
N PHE A 153 25.53 8.56 13.93
CA PHE A 153 24.98 9.20 15.13
C PHE A 153 24.12 10.41 14.78
N ALA A 154 24.59 11.27 13.88
CA ALA A 154 23.82 12.41 13.39
C ALA A 154 22.52 11.97 12.68
N ILE A 155 22.58 10.91 11.87
CA ILE A 155 21.39 10.33 11.22
C ILE A 155 20.41 9.84 12.29
N ALA A 156 20.86 9.03 13.24
CA ALA A 156 19.99 8.47 14.29
C ALA A 156 19.26 9.56 15.08
N ASN A 157 19.95 10.64 15.45
CA ASN A 157 19.32 11.78 16.12
C ASN A 157 18.24 12.44 15.27
N LYS A 158 18.47 12.59 13.95
CA LYS A 158 17.44 13.09 13.02
C LYS A 158 16.24 12.15 12.92
N LEU A 159 16.46 10.83 12.92
CA LEU A 159 15.36 9.85 12.90
C LEU A 159 14.48 9.98 14.15
N LEU A 160 15.08 10.11 15.33
CA LEU A 160 14.35 10.28 16.59
C LEU A 160 13.57 11.60 16.63
N ALA A 161 14.20 12.70 16.18
CA ALA A 161 13.54 14.00 16.09
C ALA A 161 12.35 13.97 15.13
N HIS A 162 12.50 13.30 13.99
CA HIS A 162 11.41 13.09 13.02
C HIS A 162 10.25 12.31 13.65
N ASP A 163 10.53 11.24 14.39
CA ASP A 163 9.49 10.46 15.07
C ASP A 163 8.74 11.28 16.13
N ALA A 164 9.45 12.12 16.89
CA ALA A 164 8.84 13.04 17.84
C ALA A 164 7.91 14.05 17.13
N GLN A 165 8.37 14.66 16.04
CA GLN A 165 7.56 15.60 15.23
C GLN A 165 6.30 14.93 14.67
N VAL A 166 6.42 13.72 14.14
CA VAL A 166 5.29 12.94 13.65
C VAL A 166 4.30 12.62 14.79
N ALA A 167 4.80 12.23 15.96
CA ALA A 167 3.96 11.92 17.11
C ALA A 167 3.24 13.16 17.67
N GLU A 168 3.86 14.34 17.58
CA GLU A 168 3.23 15.62 17.92
C GLU A 168 2.15 16.02 16.91
N ALA A 169 2.44 15.95 15.61
CA ALA A 169 1.48 16.25 14.55
C ALA A 169 0.20 15.40 14.67
N ARG A 170 0.34 14.10 14.98
CA ARG A 170 -0.81 13.21 15.22
C ARG A 170 -1.64 13.60 16.44
N ARG A 171 -1.02 14.13 17.50
CA ARG A 171 -1.71 14.57 18.72
C ARG A 171 -2.51 15.85 18.49
N HIS A 172 -2.04 16.72 17.60
CA HIS A 172 -2.66 18.00 17.31
C HIS A 172 -3.64 17.95 16.13
N GLY A 173 -3.75 16.82 15.42
CA GLY A 173 -4.65 16.70 14.26
C GLY A 173 -4.21 17.55 13.06
N GLU A 174 -3.02 18.15 13.12
CA GLU A 174 -2.48 19.06 12.12
C GLU A 174 -1.12 18.53 11.67
N GLY A 175 -1.07 18.00 10.46
CA GLY A 175 0.20 17.76 9.79
C GLY A 175 0.10 16.86 8.56
N PRO A 176 0.81 17.20 7.46
CA PRO A 176 0.84 16.37 6.25
C PRO A 176 1.37 14.95 6.50
N GLY A 177 2.08 14.71 7.61
CA GLY A 177 2.57 13.39 8.03
C GLY A 177 1.54 12.51 8.79
N SER A 178 0.41 13.07 9.23
CA SER A 178 -0.62 12.32 9.97
C SER A 178 -1.37 11.34 9.06
N ASP A 179 -1.74 11.79 7.85
CA ASP A 179 -2.43 10.95 6.86
C ASP A 179 -1.48 9.99 6.12
N VAL A 180 -0.20 10.37 5.99
CA VAL A 180 0.86 9.57 5.35
C VAL A 180 1.23 8.31 6.14
N ILE A 181 0.99 8.27 7.45
CA ILE A 181 1.32 7.07 8.26
C ILE A 181 0.07 6.29 8.66
N ALA A 182 -1.12 6.87 8.47
CA ALA A 182 -2.38 6.13 8.42
C ALA A 182 -2.59 5.46 7.06
N LEU A 183 -1.52 4.91 6.47
CA LEU A 183 -1.54 4.24 5.17
C LEU A 183 -2.12 2.80 5.26
N VAL A 184 -2.83 2.49 6.35
CA VAL A 184 -3.75 1.35 6.34
C VAL A 184 -4.94 1.82 5.49
N PRO A 185 -5.24 1.18 4.35
CA PRO A 185 -6.43 1.53 3.59
C PRO A 185 -7.61 1.52 4.55
N ARG A 186 -8.27 2.66 4.73
CA ARG A 186 -9.62 2.64 5.32
C ARG A 186 -10.39 1.65 4.47
N LEU A 187 -10.97 0.62 5.10
CA LEU A 187 -11.89 -0.30 4.42
C LEU A 187 -12.75 0.53 3.49
N ALA A 188 -12.67 0.24 2.19
CA ALA A 188 -13.33 1.01 1.15
C ALA A 188 -14.80 1.25 1.55
N PRO A 189 -15.41 2.39 1.17
CA PRO A 189 -16.83 2.59 1.38
C PRO A 189 -17.59 1.36 0.87
N PRO A 190 -18.59 0.85 1.62
CA PRO A 190 -19.33 -0.32 1.19
C PRO A 190 -19.85 -0.05 -0.22
N ALA A 191 -19.61 -1.00 -1.13
CA ALA A 191 -20.27 -0.97 -2.43
C ALA A 191 -21.77 -0.79 -2.19
N GLU A 192 -22.40 0.11 -2.95
CA GLU A 192 -23.86 0.28 -2.92
C GLU A 192 -24.54 -1.10 -2.99
N PRO A 193 -25.68 -1.29 -2.32
CA PRO A 193 -26.27 -2.61 -2.15
C PRO A 193 -26.48 -3.28 -3.51
N VAL A 194 -25.68 -4.30 -3.78
CA VAL A 194 -25.89 -5.22 -4.90
C VAL A 194 -27.27 -5.82 -4.68
N ALA A 195 -28.23 -5.41 -5.51
CA ALA A 195 -29.57 -5.98 -5.48
C ALA A 195 -29.46 -7.50 -5.61
N ALA A 196 -29.88 -8.20 -4.54
CA ALA A 196 -30.11 -9.64 -4.45
C ALA A 196 -29.17 -10.54 -5.26
N ILE A 197 -28.06 -10.96 -4.66
CA ILE A 197 -27.40 -12.20 -5.08
C ILE A 197 -28.36 -13.33 -4.73
N GLU A 198 -29.09 -13.86 -5.73
CA GLU A 198 -29.85 -15.09 -5.60
C GLU A 198 -28.89 -16.27 -5.39
N ILE A 199 -28.60 -16.57 -4.13
CA ILE A 199 -27.90 -17.80 -3.75
C ILE A 199 -28.86 -18.96 -3.95
N ARG A 200 -28.84 -19.57 -5.14
CA ARG A 200 -29.57 -20.81 -5.41
C ARG A 200 -28.82 -21.97 -4.76
N MET A 201 -29.12 -22.22 -3.48
CA MET A 201 -28.72 -23.40 -2.73
C MET A 201 -29.17 -24.69 -3.46
N PRO A 202 -28.27 -25.63 -3.82
CA PRO A 202 -28.67 -26.92 -4.34
C PRO A 202 -29.33 -27.76 -3.24
N ALA A 203 -30.54 -28.28 -3.51
CA ALA A 203 -31.35 -29.00 -2.54
C ALA A 203 -30.63 -30.25 -2.01
N ALA A 204 -30.22 -30.20 -0.74
CA ALA A 204 -29.74 -31.37 -0.02
C ALA A 204 -30.92 -32.33 0.23
N ARG A 205 -30.77 -33.57 -0.25
CA ARG A 205 -31.72 -34.66 -0.04
C ARG A 205 -31.88 -34.96 1.45
N LEU A 206 -32.97 -34.50 2.05
CA LEU A 206 -33.42 -34.92 3.38
C LEU A 206 -33.86 -36.38 3.29
N ARG A 207 -33.07 -37.27 3.87
CA ARG A 207 -33.46 -38.65 4.13
C ARG A 207 -34.52 -38.66 5.23
N GLU A 208 -35.69 -39.18 4.88
CA GLU A 208 -36.79 -39.48 5.78
C GLU A 208 -36.32 -40.34 6.96
N ARG A 209 -36.63 -39.89 8.17
CA ARG A 209 -36.62 -40.71 9.37
C ARG A 209 -37.89 -40.40 10.16
N GLU A 210 -39.04 -40.68 9.53
CA GLU A 210 -40.31 -40.69 10.24
C GLU A 210 -40.37 -41.95 11.13
N ARG A 211 -40.35 -41.69 12.44
CA ARG A 211 -40.82 -42.62 13.46
C ARG A 211 -42.35 -42.55 13.44
N ALA A 212 -43.02 -43.65 13.13
CA ALA A 212 -44.44 -43.83 13.41
C ALA A 212 -44.64 -44.95 14.46
N ALA A 213 -45.45 -44.58 15.45
CA ALA A 213 -45.93 -45.17 16.69
C ALA A 213 -46.33 -46.68 16.72
N PRO A 214 -46.53 -47.27 17.92
CA PRO A 214 -46.70 -48.69 18.14
C PRO A 214 -48.13 -49.18 17.87
N ARG A 215 -48.24 -50.45 17.47
CA ARG A 215 -49.48 -51.15 17.11
C ARG A 215 -50.13 -51.72 18.38
N ALA A 216 -51.28 -51.19 18.78
CA ALA A 216 -52.17 -51.76 19.79
C ALA A 216 -53.21 -52.69 19.14
N ALA A 217 -53.82 -53.54 19.99
CA ALA A 217 -54.42 -54.84 19.72
C ALA A 217 -55.82 -54.89 19.04
N ALA A 218 -56.04 -56.04 18.37
CA ALA A 218 -57.20 -56.96 18.37
C ALA A 218 -58.55 -56.63 17.66
N ALA A 219 -58.90 -57.53 16.72
CA ALA A 219 -60.20 -58.13 16.34
C ALA A 219 -60.03 -58.61 14.86
N ASP A 220 -60.30 -59.84 14.40
CA ASP A 220 -61.07 -61.01 14.86
C ASP A 220 -60.24 -62.31 14.77
#